data_AF-A0A150MFY9-F1
#
_entry.id   AF-A0A150MFY9-F1
#
_cell.length_a   1.000
_cell.length_b   1.000
_cell.length_c   1.000
_cell.angle_alpha   90.00
_cell.angle_beta   90.00
_cell.angle_gamma   90.00
#
_symmetry.space_group_name_H-M   'P 1'
#
loop_
_entity.id
_entity.type
_entity.pdbx_description
1 polymer ?
#
loop_
_entity_poly.entity_id
_entity_poly.type
_entity_poly.pdbx_seq_one_letter_code
_entity_poly.pdbx_strand_id
1 'polypeptide(L)'
;MVNNSNHLQKALKPIHLWGIAVEMVISGQYFGWNYGFEQGGTIGLAIAAIIVTIFYTTFIFSYSELSTSIPHAGGPSAYARKAMGPYMGFMTGLACLLEFVFAPPAIAVATGAYINFLIPSINAVYATVAVFSLFIFINLIGVKGAAYQKTECHIGD
;
A
#
# COMPACT_ATOMS: atom_id res chain seq x y z
N MET A 1 -17.36 23.63 30.27
CA MET A 1 -17.05 23.81 28.83
C MET A 1 -16.09 22.70 28.46
N VAL A 2 -16.55 21.70 27.69
CA VAL A 2 -15.73 20.52 27.32
C VAL A 2 -14.75 20.96 26.23
N ASN A 3 -13.46 20.98 26.57
CA ASN A 3 -12.41 21.33 25.63
C ASN A 3 -12.24 20.16 24.64
N ASN A 4 -12.65 20.37 23.40
CA ASN A 4 -12.70 19.35 22.37
C ASN A 4 -11.41 19.39 21.55
N SER A 5 -10.28 18.99 22.14
CA SER A 5 -8.98 18.90 21.46
C SER A 5 -8.67 17.47 21.01
N ASN A 6 -9.59 16.86 20.25
CA ASN A 6 -9.32 15.63 19.49
C ASN A 6 -8.57 15.96 18.19
N HIS A 7 -7.44 16.66 18.29
CA HIS A 7 -6.64 16.98 17.11
C HIS A 7 -5.66 15.85 16.85
N LEU A 8 -5.96 15.02 15.83
CA LEU A 8 -5.06 13.97 15.36
C LEU A 8 -3.68 14.58 15.10
N GLN A 9 -2.66 14.11 15.81
CA GLN A 9 -1.30 14.58 15.57
C GLN A 9 -0.87 14.15 14.16
N LYS A 10 -0.47 15.12 13.33
CA LYS A 10 0.09 14.84 12.00
C LYS A 10 1.46 14.18 12.16
N ALA A 11 1.45 12.85 12.25
CA ALA A 11 2.67 12.06 12.30
C ALA A 11 3.45 12.09 10.97
N LEU A 12 2.77 12.30 9.83
CA LEU A 12 3.40 12.36 8.50
C LEU A 12 3.33 13.77 7.90
N LYS A 13 4.50 14.26 7.45
CA LYS A 13 4.61 15.45 6.61
C LYS A 13 4.29 15.10 5.15
N PRO A 14 3.86 16.07 4.33
CA PRO A 14 3.59 15.85 2.90
C PRO A 14 4.75 15.20 2.13
N ILE A 15 5.99 15.52 2.50
CA ILE A 15 7.19 14.93 1.86
C ILE A 15 7.33 13.42 2.13
N HIS A 16 6.96 12.95 3.32
CA HIS A 16 6.97 11.52 3.64
C HIS A 16 5.87 10.79 2.85
N LEU A 17 4.69 11.39 2.76
CA LEU A 17 3.57 10.86 1.98
C LEU A 17 3.93 10.76 0.49
N TRP A 18 4.58 11.79 -0.06
CA TRP A 18 5.08 11.78 -1.43
C TRP A 18 6.12 10.69 -1.66
N GLY A 19 7.09 10.55 -0.74
CA GLY A 19 8.12 9.51 -0.82
C GLY A 19 7.53 8.10 -0.90
N ILE A 20 6.59 7.78 0.00
CA ILE A 20 5.91 6.46 0.03
C ILE A 20 5.13 6.23 -1.28
N ALA A 21 4.43 7.25 -1.79
CA ALA A 21 3.65 7.13 -3.02
C ALA A 21 4.55 6.89 -4.24
N VAL A 22 5.67 7.62 -4.37
CA VAL A 22 6.60 7.47 -5.49
C VAL A 22 7.30 6.12 -5.46
N GLU A 23 7.75 5.67 -4.28
CA GLU A 23 8.37 4.35 -4.11
C GLU A 23 7.45 3.22 -4.59
N MET A 24 6.17 3.27 -4.18
CA MET A 24 5.17 2.28 -4.57
C MET A 24 5.01 2.18 -6.09
N VAL A 25 5.02 3.32 -6.79
CA VAL A 25 4.89 3.36 -8.25
C VAL A 25 6.15 2.82 -8.92
N ILE A 26 7.34 3.27 -8.52
CA ILE A 26 8.61 2.87 -9.17
C ILE A 26 8.82 1.35 -9.10
N SER A 27 8.53 0.74 -7.95
CA SER A 27 8.66 -0.72 -7.77
C SER A 27 7.79 -1.50 -8.76
N GLY A 28 6.52 -1.11 -8.93
CA GLY A 28 5.61 -1.77 -9.86
C GLY A 28 6.04 -1.67 -11.33
N GLN A 29 6.66 -0.55 -11.72
CA GLN A 29 7.13 -0.35 -13.09
C GLN A 29 8.26 -1.32 -13.46
N TYR A 30 9.16 -1.63 -12.53
CA TYR A 30 10.29 -2.52 -12.77
C TYR A 30 9.85 -3.95 -13.12
N PHE A 31 8.82 -4.46 -12.43
CA PHE A 31 8.30 -5.80 -12.71
C PHE A 31 7.28 -5.81 -13.86
N GLY A 32 6.34 -4.86 -13.90
CA GLY A 32 5.18 -4.91 -14.80
C GLY A 32 5.51 -4.72 -16.28
N TRP A 33 6.50 -3.88 -16.60
CA TRP A 33 6.79 -3.53 -18.01
C TRP A 33 7.46 -4.67 -18.76
N ASN A 34 8.33 -5.44 -18.09
CA ASN A 34 9.01 -6.59 -18.69
C ASN A 34 7.99 -7.63 -19.18
N TYR A 35 7.03 -7.99 -18.32
CA TYR A 35 5.93 -8.90 -18.70
C TYR A 35 4.99 -8.28 -19.75
N GLY A 36 4.73 -6.97 -19.65
CA GLY A 36 3.88 -6.24 -20.58
C GLY A 36 4.42 -6.21 -22.02
N PHE A 37 5.72 -6.00 -22.18
CA PHE A 37 6.37 -6.06 -23.49
C PHE A 37 6.43 -7.48 -24.05
N GLU A 38 6.68 -8.47 -23.19
CA GLU A 38 6.72 -9.87 -23.60
C GLU A 38 5.39 -10.33 -24.19
N GLN A 39 4.25 -9.97 -23.58
CA GLN A 39 2.93 -10.40 -24.06
C GLN A 39 2.31 -9.47 -25.10
N GLY A 40 2.41 -8.15 -24.91
CA GLY A 40 1.68 -7.15 -25.70
C GLY A 40 2.50 -6.46 -26.78
N GLY A 41 3.82 -6.66 -26.80
CA GLY A 41 4.73 -5.87 -27.63
C GLY A 41 4.65 -4.37 -27.32
N THR A 42 5.32 -3.55 -28.13
CA THR A 42 5.40 -2.09 -27.89
C THR A 42 4.06 -1.38 -28.11
N ILE A 43 3.33 -1.75 -29.16
CA ILE A 43 2.07 -1.10 -29.53
C ILE A 43 0.93 -1.52 -28.60
N GLY A 44 0.84 -2.82 -28.26
CA GLY A 44 -0.19 -3.31 -27.35
C GLY A 44 -0.02 -2.74 -25.94
N LEU A 45 1.22 -2.67 -25.44
CA LEU A 45 1.51 -2.04 -24.16
C LEU A 45 1.21 -0.54 -24.18
N ALA A 46 1.51 0.18 -25.26
CA ALA A 46 1.21 1.61 -25.37
C ALA A 46 -0.29 1.91 -25.32
N ILE A 47 -1.11 1.13 -26.02
CA ILE A 47 -2.58 1.28 -25.99
C ILE A 47 -3.11 0.97 -24.59
N ALA A 48 -2.65 -0.14 -23.99
CA ALA A 48 -3.04 -0.50 -22.62
C ALA A 48 -2.66 0.59 -21.61
N ALA A 49 -1.45 1.14 -21.71
CA ALA A 49 -0.97 2.21 -20.84
C ALA A 49 -1.83 3.48 -20.93
N ILE A 50 -2.26 3.88 -22.14
CA ILE A 50 -3.14 5.05 -22.32
C ILE A 50 -4.48 4.81 -21.65
N ILE A 51 -5.11 3.65 -21.89
CA ILE A 51 -6.43 3.32 -21.32
C ILE A 51 -6.36 3.31 -19.78
N VAL A 52 -5.34 2.64 -19.23
CA VAL A 52 -5.14 2.56 -17.77
C VAL A 52 -4.84 3.93 -17.18
N THR A 53 -4.07 4.77 -17.86
CA THR A 53 -3.77 6.14 -17.41
C THR A 53 -5.03 7.00 -17.31
N ILE A 54 -5.92 6.95 -18.30
CA ILE A 54 -7.18 7.69 -18.28
C ILE A 54 -8.08 7.21 -17.13
N PHE A 55 -8.18 5.90 -16.96
CA PHE A 55 -8.93 5.29 -15.87
C PHE A 55 -8.40 5.74 -14.49
N TYR A 56 -7.09 5.62 -14.25
CA TYR A 56 -6.48 5.99 -12.98
C TYR A 56 -6.53 7.49 -12.70
N THR A 57 -6.40 8.33 -13.72
CA THR A 57 -6.51 9.79 -13.56
C THR A 57 -7.90 10.17 -13.07
N THR A 58 -8.95 9.64 -13.70
CA THR A 58 -10.34 9.87 -13.28
C THR A 58 -10.59 9.32 -11.87
N PHE A 59 -10.06 8.14 -11.56
CA PHE A 59 -10.16 7.53 -10.24
C PHE A 59 -9.52 8.37 -9.14
N ILE A 60 -8.30 8.88 -9.36
CA ILE A 60 -7.57 9.70 -8.38
C ILE A 60 -8.32 11.01 -8.10
N PHE A 61 -8.91 11.65 -9.11
CA PHE A 61 -9.70 12.86 -8.88
C PHE A 61 -10.96 12.59 -8.08
N SER A 62 -11.71 11.54 -8.40
CA SER A 62 -12.90 11.13 -7.63
C SER A 62 -12.53 10.81 -6.18
N TYR A 63 -11.42 10.09 -5.96
CA TYR A 63 -10.95 9.75 -4.62
C TYR A 63 -10.47 10.98 -3.84
N SER A 64 -9.88 11.96 -4.53
CA SER A 64 -9.45 13.22 -3.92
C SER A 64 -10.63 14.04 -3.42
N GLU A 65 -11.70 14.16 -4.20
CA GLU A 65 -12.96 14.82 -3.79
C GLU A 65 -13.61 14.11 -2.58
N LEU A 66 -13.54 12.78 -2.57
CA LEU A 66 -14.04 11.99 -1.45
C LEU A 66 -13.22 12.21 -0.17
N SER A 67 -11.89 12.37 -0.30
CA SER A 67 -10.99 12.61 0.83
C SER A 67 -11.19 13.96 1.49
N THR A 68 -11.60 14.99 0.74
CA THR A 68 -11.88 16.32 1.29
C THR A 68 -13.29 16.42 1.86
N SER A 69 -14.27 15.72 1.28
CA SER A 69 -15.67 15.71 1.75
C SER A 69 -15.91 14.80 2.97
N ILE A 70 -15.05 13.79 3.18
CA ILE A 70 -15.10 12.89 4.34
C ILE A 70 -13.73 12.90 5.03
N PRO A 71 -13.40 13.93 5.84
CA PRO A 71 -12.10 14.04 6.52
C PRO A 71 -12.05 13.10 7.73
N HIS A 72 -12.20 11.80 7.49
CA HIS A 72 -12.19 10.74 8.49
C HIS A 72 -10.96 9.86 8.28
N ALA A 73 -10.22 9.58 9.34
CA ALA A 73 -8.96 8.80 9.28
C ALA A 73 -9.14 7.31 8.89
N GLY A 74 -10.34 6.88 8.48
CA GLY A 74 -10.65 5.48 8.15
C GLY A 74 -10.46 5.10 6.67
N GLY A 75 -10.04 6.04 5.83
CA GLY A 75 -9.71 5.78 4.42
C GLY A 75 -10.88 5.18 3.61
N PRO A 76 -10.60 4.26 2.66
CA PRO A 76 -11.62 3.72 1.76
C PRO A 76 -12.80 3.05 2.48
N SER A 77 -12.54 2.40 3.61
CA SER A 77 -13.59 1.75 4.42
C SER A 77 -14.60 2.74 4.99
N ALA A 78 -14.14 3.93 5.40
CA ALA A 78 -15.01 5.00 5.90
C ALA A 78 -15.84 5.62 4.76
N TYR A 79 -15.25 5.74 3.58
CA TYR A 79 -15.94 6.24 2.40
C TYR A 79 -17.04 5.28 1.95
N ALA A 80 -16.72 3.99 1.83
CA ALA A 80 -17.69 2.95 1.49
C ALA A 80 -18.80 2.84 2.54
N ARG A 81 -18.46 2.97 3.84
CA ARG A 81 -19.46 2.98 4.91
C ARG A 81 -20.43 4.14 4.80
N LYS A 82 -19.94 5.33 4.45
CA LYS A 82 -20.78 6.54 4.33
C LYS A 82 -21.63 6.54 3.06
N ALA A 83 -21.12 5.99 1.95
CA ALA A 83 -21.83 5.96 0.67
C ALA A 83 -22.81 4.78 0.54
N MET A 84 -22.43 3.59 1.01
CA MET A 84 -23.16 2.33 0.74
C MET A 84 -23.59 1.57 2.00
N GLY A 85 -23.37 2.15 3.19
CA GLY A 85 -23.78 1.59 4.47
C GLY A 85 -22.76 0.65 5.13
N PRO A 86 -23.08 0.13 6.32
CA PRO A 86 -22.12 -0.57 7.19
C PRO A 86 -21.55 -1.86 6.59
N TYR A 87 -22.34 -2.60 5.81
CA TYR A 87 -21.90 -3.86 5.18
C TYR A 87 -20.76 -3.63 4.17
N MET A 88 -20.93 -2.66 3.28
CA MET A 88 -19.90 -2.32 2.28
C MET A 88 -18.65 -1.71 2.92
N GLY A 89 -18.82 -0.95 4.00
CA GLY A 89 -17.70 -0.48 4.83
C GLY A 89 -16.88 -1.63 5.40
N PHE A 90 -17.53 -2.65 5.95
CA PHE A 90 -16.87 -3.85 6.45
C PHE A 90 -16.16 -4.63 5.33
N MET A 91 -16.84 -4.85 4.22
CA MET A 91 -16.27 -5.61 3.09
C MET A 91 -15.06 -4.91 2.46
N THR A 92 -15.10 -3.58 2.36
CA THR A 92 -13.95 -2.77 1.91
C THR A 92 -12.79 -2.83 2.91
N GLY A 93 -13.08 -2.79 4.22
CA GLY A 93 -12.08 -2.97 5.26
C GLY A 93 -11.43 -4.37 5.20
N LEU A 94 -12.22 -5.42 5.01
CA LEU A 94 -11.73 -6.79 4.86
C LEU A 94 -10.86 -6.94 3.61
N ALA A 95 -11.28 -6.37 2.47
CA ALA A 95 -10.50 -6.39 1.24
C ALA A 95 -9.14 -5.71 1.43
N CYS A 96 -9.11 -4.56 2.10
CA CYS A 96 -7.87 -3.84 2.41
C CYS A 96 -6.96 -4.63 3.37
N LEU A 97 -7.53 -5.32 4.36
CA LEU A 97 -6.76 -6.23 5.23
C LEU A 97 -6.13 -7.38 4.43
N LEU A 98 -6.89 -7.99 3.52
CA LEU A 98 -6.36 -9.05 2.65
C LEU A 98 -5.24 -8.53 1.74
N GLU A 99 -5.43 -7.35 1.14
CA GLU A 99 -4.40 -6.68 0.34
C GLU A 99 -3.09 -6.52 1.12
N PHE A 100 -3.15 -6.01 2.36
CA PHE A 100 -1.97 -5.87 3.21
C PHE A 100 -1.35 -7.19 3.66
N VAL A 101 -2.14 -8.27 3.78
CA VAL A 101 -1.62 -9.61 4.11
C VAL A 101 -0.90 -10.23 2.91
N PHE A 102 -1.39 -10.02 1.70
CA PHE A 102 -0.81 -10.62 0.48
C PHE A 102 0.35 -9.80 -0.12
N ALA A 103 0.45 -8.50 0.19
CA ALA A 103 1.51 -7.67 -0.35
C ALA A 103 2.93 -8.12 0.04
N PRO A 104 3.27 -8.38 1.34
CA PRO A 104 4.62 -8.82 1.71
C PRO A 104 5.04 -10.18 1.12
N PRO A 105 4.19 -11.22 1.12
CA PRO A 105 4.50 -12.47 0.42
C PRO A 105 4.76 -12.28 -1.07
N ALA A 106 3.94 -11.47 -1.76
CA ALA A 106 4.10 -11.23 -3.20
C ALA A 106 5.45 -10.56 -3.52
N ILE A 107 5.85 -9.56 -2.74
CA ILE A 107 7.14 -8.88 -2.89
C ILE A 107 8.30 -9.85 -2.60
N ALA A 108 8.17 -10.70 -1.57
CA ALA A 108 9.19 -11.68 -1.23
C ALA A 108 9.40 -12.73 -2.33
N VAL A 109 8.32 -13.20 -2.98
CA VAL A 109 8.40 -14.13 -4.11
C VAL A 109 9.09 -13.47 -5.31
N ALA A 110 8.69 -12.24 -5.66
CA ALA A 110 9.31 -11.51 -6.76
C ALA A 110 10.82 -11.28 -6.52
N THR A 111 11.19 -10.91 -5.30
CA THR A 111 12.59 -10.70 -4.89
C THR A 111 13.37 -12.01 -4.89
N GLY A 112 12.79 -13.11 -4.39
CA GLY A 112 13.43 -14.42 -4.37
C GLY A 112 13.69 -14.97 -5.77
N ALA A 113 12.75 -14.78 -6.71
CA ALA A 113 12.95 -15.09 -8.12
C ALA A 113 14.08 -14.23 -8.74
N TYR A 114 14.13 -12.95 -8.39
CA TYR A 114 15.18 -12.05 -8.86
C TYR A 114 16.58 -12.43 -8.34
N ILE A 115 16.70 -12.85 -7.07
CA ILE A 115 17.95 -13.36 -6.49
C ILE A 115 18.42 -14.62 -7.23
N ASN A 116 17.51 -15.54 -7.53
CA ASN A 116 17.84 -16.74 -8.29
C ASN A 116 18.30 -16.41 -9.72
N PHE A 117 17.71 -15.40 -10.36
CA PHE A 117 18.15 -14.90 -11.66
C PHE A 117 19.58 -14.35 -11.62
N LEU A 118 19.95 -13.61 -10.55
CA LEU A 118 21.30 -13.07 -10.38
C LEU A 118 22.33 -14.13 -9.97
N ILE A 119 21.94 -15.05 -9.08
CA ILE A 119 22.80 -16.09 -8.52
C ILE A 119 22.09 -17.44 -8.67
N PRO A 120 22.27 -18.14 -9.81
CA PRO A 120 21.57 -19.39 -10.09
C PRO A 120 21.85 -20.53 -9.10
N SER A 121 22.92 -20.43 -8.30
CA SER A 121 23.26 -21.42 -7.27
C SER A 121 22.33 -21.38 -6.04
N ILE A 122 21.57 -20.29 -5.83
CA ILE A 122 20.63 -20.16 -4.71
C ILE A 122 19.23 -20.49 -5.21
N ASN A 123 18.59 -21.51 -4.65
CA ASN A 123 17.21 -21.86 -5.02
C ASN A 123 16.24 -20.73 -4.63
N ALA A 124 15.38 -20.35 -5.57
CA ALA A 124 14.39 -19.27 -5.42
C ALA A 124 13.49 -19.44 -4.18
N VAL A 125 13.16 -20.68 -3.79
CA VAL A 125 12.31 -20.95 -2.62
C VAL A 125 13.04 -20.56 -1.33
N TYR A 126 14.31 -20.95 -1.17
CA TYR A 126 15.09 -20.59 0.02
C TYR A 126 15.33 -19.07 0.09
N ALA A 127 15.62 -18.43 -1.04
CA ALA A 127 15.75 -16.97 -1.11
C ALA A 127 14.45 -16.26 -0.73
N THR A 128 13.31 -16.73 -1.24
CA THR A 128 11.97 -16.18 -0.92
C THR A 128 11.68 -16.30 0.57
N VAL A 129 11.89 -17.47 1.17
CA VAL A 129 11.63 -17.69 2.61
C VAL A 129 12.52 -16.81 3.47
N ALA A 130 13.79 -16.63 3.10
CA ALA A 130 14.72 -15.76 3.82
C ALA A 130 14.29 -14.29 3.77
N VAL A 131 13.98 -13.78 2.57
CA VAL A 131 13.49 -12.41 2.36
C VAL A 131 12.16 -12.18 3.08
N PHE A 132 11.24 -13.13 2.99
CA PHE A 132 9.95 -13.04 3.68
C PHE A 132 10.10 -13.00 5.21
N SER A 133 10.97 -13.86 5.76
CA SER A 133 11.26 -13.88 7.20
C SER A 133 11.88 -12.55 7.67
N LEU A 134 12.77 -11.96 6.87
CA LEU A 134 13.33 -10.64 7.12
C LEU A 134 12.26 -9.56 7.13
N PHE A 135 11.34 -9.56 6.15
CA PHE A 135 10.22 -8.61 6.11
C PHE A 135 9.31 -8.75 7.34
N ILE A 136 8.99 -9.98 7.75
CA ILE A 136 8.22 -10.21 8.99
C ILE A 136 8.96 -9.61 10.19
N PHE A 137 10.26 -9.86 10.32
CA PHE A 137 11.05 -9.34 11.42
C PHE A 137 11.04 -7.80 11.48
N ILE A 138 11.24 -7.14 10.35
CA ILE A 138 11.18 -5.67 10.23
C ILE A 138 9.78 -5.16 10.59
N ASN A 139 8.71 -5.80 10.07
CA ASN A 139 7.34 -5.42 10.38
C ASN A 139 7.02 -5.57 11.88
N LEU A 140 7.51 -6.63 12.53
CA LEU A 140 7.34 -6.82 13.97
C LEU A 140 8.02 -5.74 14.81
N ILE A 141 9.19 -5.25 14.39
CA ILE A 141 9.87 -4.13 15.06
C ILE A 141 9.08 -2.83 14.88
N GLY A 142 8.60 -2.55 13.65
CA GLY A 142 7.83 -1.35 13.34
C GLY A 142 6.54 -1.23 14.17
N VAL A 143 5.83 -2.35 14.37
CA VAL A 143 4.61 -2.40 15.19
C VAL A 143 4.87 -2.01 16.65
N LYS A 144 6.02 -2.42 17.22
CA LYS A 144 6.37 -2.05 18.60
C LYS A 144 6.59 -0.55 18.77
N GLY A 145 7.21 0.11 17.78
CA GLY A 145 7.37 1.56 17.77
C GLY A 145 6.03 2.31 17.72
N ALA A 146 5.11 1.85 16.88
CA ALA A 146 3.77 2.44 16.76
C ALA A 146 2.90 2.24 18.01
N ALA A 147 3.04 1.08 18.69
CA ALA A 147 2.35 0.82 19.94
C ALA A 147 2.87 1.72 21.07
N TYR A 148 4.19 1.91 21.16
CA TYR A 148 4.83 2.74 22.19
C TYR A 148 4.39 4.22 22.11
N GLN A 149 4.33 4.78 20.90
CA GLN A 149 3.82 6.14 20.65
C GLN A 149 2.37 6.33 21.12
N LYS A 150 1.54 5.29 20.97
CA LYS A 150 0.12 5.32 21.34
C LYS A 150 -0.06 5.24 22.86
N THR A 151 0.83 4.56 23.58
CA THR A 151 0.83 4.53 25.04
C THR A 151 1.33 5.84 25.67
N GLU A 152 2.33 6.51 25.10
CA GLU A 152 2.79 7.81 25.62
C GLU A 152 1.74 8.91 25.46
N CYS A 153 0.99 8.89 24.35
CA CYS A 153 -0.12 9.82 24.12
C CYS A 153 -1.31 9.62 25.10
N HIS A 154 -1.33 8.55 25.90
CA HIS A 154 -2.36 8.32 26.92
C HIS A 154 -1.86 8.52 28.37
N ILE A 155 -0.56 8.73 28.56
CA ILE A 155 0.05 8.95 29.89
C ILE A 155 0.38 10.44 30.09
N GLY A 156 0.40 11.24 29.02
CA GLY A 156 0.66 12.68 29.06
C GLY A 156 -0.58 13.58 29.22
N ASP A 157 -1.77 13.00 29.45
CA ASP A 157 -3.04 13.71 29.68
C ASP A 157 -3.45 13.68 31.17
#